data_AF-A0A1E7H053-F1
#
_entry.id   AF-A0A1E7H053-F1
#
_cell.length_a   1.000
_cell.length_b   1.000
_cell.length_c   1.000
_cell.angle_alpha   90.00
_cell.angle_beta   90.00
_cell.angle_gamma   90.00
#
_symmetry.space_group_name_H-M   'P 1'
#
loop_
_entity.id
_entity.type
_entity.pdbx_description
1 polymer ?
#
loop_
_entity_poly.entity_id
_entity_poly.type
_entity_poly.pdbx_seq_one_letter_code
_entity_poly.pdbx_strand_id
1 'polypeptide(L)'
;MTRKSSKPKRTWGRRLGVFFLWSALFALLLVAADQALLRLSPASPLLGELQDCYQDLRSRLLARPQPDSIEELLEQPKAPSRSYFYADHQGELHFVDSLQEVPPAYRNEAQPLAE
;
A
#
# COMPACT_ATOMS: atom_id res chain seq x y z
N MET A 1 63.52 27.05 -36.70
CA MET A 1 62.45 27.95 -36.19
C MET A 1 61.31 27.11 -35.66
N THR A 2 60.99 27.26 -34.38
CA THR A 2 60.00 26.48 -33.61
C THR A 2 58.58 27.04 -33.75
N ARG A 3 57.53 26.19 -33.77
CA ARG A 3 56.34 26.45 -32.93
C ARG A 3 55.41 25.23 -32.70
N LYS A 4 55.47 24.78 -31.44
CA LYS A 4 54.47 24.16 -30.56
C LYS A 4 53.17 23.59 -31.16
N SER A 5 53.06 22.27 -30.97
CA SER A 5 51.83 21.51 -30.71
C SER A 5 50.88 22.22 -29.75
N SER A 6 49.61 22.40 -30.15
CA SER A 6 48.50 22.67 -29.23
C SER A 6 47.67 21.39 -29.07
N LYS A 7 47.58 20.90 -27.84
CA LYS A 7 46.78 19.72 -27.48
C LYS A 7 45.31 20.13 -27.30
N PRO A 8 44.34 19.56 -28.01
CA PRO A 8 42.95 19.68 -27.63
C PRO A 8 42.61 18.53 -26.69
N LYS A 9 42.70 18.74 -25.37
CA LYS A 9 42.25 17.73 -24.39
C LYS A 9 41.58 18.36 -23.20
N ARG A 10 40.35 18.87 -23.35
CA ARG A 10 39.43 19.01 -22.20
C ARG A 10 37.96 19.29 -22.54
N THR A 11 37.36 18.57 -23.47
CA THR A 11 35.93 18.75 -23.77
C THR A 11 35.06 17.53 -23.46
N TRP A 12 35.63 16.33 -23.33
CA TRP A 12 34.83 15.11 -23.20
C TRP A 12 34.22 14.94 -21.80
N GLY A 13 35.00 15.10 -20.73
CA GLY A 13 34.49 15.04 -19.35
C GLY A 13 33.50 16.15 -19.00
N ARG A 14 33.63 17.33 -19.61
CA ARG A 14 32.68 18.45 -19.40
C ARG A 14 31.32 18.15 -20.05
N ARG A 15 31.32 17.51 -21.22
CA ARG A 15 30.10 17.08 -21.90
C ARG A 15 29.39 15.95 -21.13
N LEU A 16 30.16 15.01 -20.58
CA LEU A 16 29.61 13.95 -19.73
C LEU A 16 29.01 14.50 -18.44
N GLY A 17 29.72 15.42 -17.76
CA GLY A 17 29.19 16.09 -16.57
C GLY A 17 27.92 16.90 -16.84
N VAL A 18 27.87 17.62 -17.97
CA VAL A 18 26.67 18.35 -18.40
C VAL A 18 25.52 17.38 -18.73
N PHE A 19 25.81 16.22 -19.31
CA PHE A 19 24.81 15.18 -19.55
C PHE A 19 24.21 14.65 -18.24
N PHE A 20 25.05 14.23 -17.28
CA PHE A 20 24.56 13.76 -15.97
C PHE A 20 23.80 14.85 -15.20
N LEU A 21 24.25 16.10 -15.27
CA LEU A 21 23.54 17.23 -14.68
C LEU A 21 22.16 17.41 -15.31
N TRP A 22 22.07 17.36 -16.65
CA TRP A 22 20.80 17.42 -17.37
C TRP A 22 19.89 16.23 -17.05
N SER A 23 20.44 15.01 -16.95
CA SER A 23 19.69 13.82 -16.55
C SER A 23 19.15 13.93 -15.13
N ALA A 24 19.96 14.43 -14.19
CA ALA A 24 19.52 14.65 -12.80
C ALA A 24 18.42 15.72 -12.73
N LEU A 25 18.57 16.82 -13.47
CA LEU A 25 17.54 17.86 -13.57
C LEU A 25 16.24 17.31 -14.18
N PHE A 26 16.34 16.50 -15.23
CA PHE A 26 15.21 15.84 -15.86
C PHE A 26 14.50 14.86 -14.91
N ALA A 27 15.27 14.03 -14.19
CA ALA A 27 14.72 13.14 -13.18
C ALA A 27 14.03 13.91 -12.04
N LEU A 28 14.61 15.02 -11.60
CA LEU A 28 14.00 15.89 -10.59
C LEU A 28 12.68 16.50 -11.10
N LEU A 29 12.60 16.87 -12.36
CA LEU A 29 11.36 17.36 -12.98
C LEU A 29 10.28 16.28 -13.06
N LEU A 30 10.66 15.04 -13.39
CA LEU A 30 9.77 13.87 -13.35
C LEU A 30 9.22 13.64 -11.94
N VAL A 31 10.08 13.68 -10.92
CA VAL A 31 9.66 13.54 -9.52
C VAL A 31 8.73 14.67 -9.10
N ALA A 32 9.02 15.91 -9.51
CA ALA A 32 8.15 17.04 -9.24
C ALA A 32 6.76 16.87 -9.90
N ALA A 33 6.71 16.35 -11.13
CA ALA A 33 5.45 16.05 -11.82
C ALA A 33 4.66 14.94 -11.11
N ASP A 34 5.32 13.83 -10.72
CA ASP A 34 4.71 12.76 -9.91
C ASP A 34 4.10 13.33 -8.61
N GLN A 35 4.86 14.17 -7.89
CA GLN A 35 4.38 14.81 -6.67
C GLN A 35 3.22 15.79 -6.92
N ALA A 36 3.20 16.47 -8.07
CA ALA A 36 2.10 17.36 -8.44
C ALA A 36 0.81 16.57 -8.70
N LEU A 37 0.89 15.41 -9.36
CA LEU A 37 -0.27 14.53 -9.57
C LEU A 37 -0.83 13.99 -8.25
N LEU A 38 0.04 13.66 -7.29
CA LEU A 38 -0.40 13.18 -5.96
C LEU A 38 -1.04 14.27 -5.12
N ARG A 39 -0.59 15.52 -5.25
CA ARG A 39 -1.04 16.65 -4.42
C ARG A 39 -2.10 17.50 -5.08
N LEU A 40 -2.50 17.19 -6.32
CA LEU A 40 -3.56 17.91 -7.00
C LEU A 40 -4.83 17.83 -6.16
N SER A 41 -5.47 18.97 -5.87
CA SER A 41 -6.85 18.96 -5.38
C SER A 41 -7.75 19.01 -6.60
N PRO A 42 -8.53 17.94 -6.90
CA PRO A 42 -9.29 17.88 -8.14
C PRO A 42 -10.42 18.91 -8.07
N ALA A 43 -10.34 19.91 -8.97
CA ALA A 43 -11.37 20.93 -9.10
C ALA A 43 -12.63 20.40 -9.83
N SER A 44 -12.55 19.23 -10.47
CA SER A 44 -13.64 18.58 -11.20
C SER A 44 -13.68 17.08 -10.91
N PRO A 45 -14.87 16.45 -10.97
CA PRO A 45 -15.02 15.02 -10.68
C PRO A 45 -14.19 14.13 -11.62
N LEU A 46 -14.07 14.51 -12.90
CA LEU A 46 -13.24 13.78 -13.87
C LEU A 46 -11.75 13.75 -13.48
N LEU A 47 -11.23 14.85 -12.93
CA LEU A 47 -9.84 14.91 -12.48
C LEU A 47 -9.62 14.07 -11.22
N GLY A 48 -10.64 13.94 -10.37
CA GLY A 48 -10.61 13.07 -9.19
C GLY A 48 -10.46 11.60 -9.58
N GLU A 49 -11.33 11.12 -10.47
CA GLU A 49 -11.28 9.72 -10.95
C GLU A 49 -9.94 9.35 -11.59
N LEU A 50 -9.37 10.26 -12.40
CA LEU A 50 -8.06 10.05 -13.01
C LEU A 50 -6.93 10.05 -11.97
N GLN A 51 -7.04 10.89 -10.95
CA GLN A 51 -6.07 10.94 -9.85
C GLN A 51 -6.12 9.66 -9.02
N ASP A 52 -7.31 9.16 -8.70
CA ASP A 52 -7.51 7.92 -7.96
C ASP A 52 -6.97 6.72 -8.74
N CYS A 53 -7.28 6.64 -10.04
CA CYS A 53 -6.73 5.64 -10.95
C CYS A 53 -5.19 5.70 -11.01
N TYR A 54 -4.61 6.90 -11.10
CA TYR A 54 -3.15 7.08 -11.11
C TYR A 54 -2.51 6.63 -9.79
N GLN A 55 -3.12 6.95 -8.65
CA GLN A 55 -2.63 6.54 -7.33
C GLN A 55 -2.67 5.02 -7.16
N ASP A 56 -3.76 4.37 -7.58
CA ASP A 56 -3.89 2.92 -7.53
C ASP A 56 -2.83 2.24 -8.43
N LEU A 57 -2.69 2.69 -9.68
CA LEU A 57 -1.67 2.19 -10.61
C LEU A 57 -0.26 2.34 -10.03
N ARG A 58 0.07 3.52 -9.51
CA ARG A 58 1.39 3.80 -8.92
C ARG A 58 1.66 2.92 -7.71
N SER A 59 0.66 2.73 -6.85
CA SER A 59 0.79 1.87 -5.68
C SER A 59 1.10 0.43 -6.10
N ARG A 60 0.44 -0.09 -7.14
CA ARG A 60 0.70 -1.44 -7.66
C ARG A 60 2.04 -1.59 -8.37
N LEU A 61 2.51 -0.54 -9.05
CA LEU A 61 3.81 -0.57 -9.74
C LEU A 61 5.00 -0.49 -8.78
N LEU A 62 4.85 0.23 -7.67
CA LEU A 62 5.94 0.49 -6.72
C LEU A 62 5.86 -0.36 -5.44
N ALA A 63 4.67 -0.80 -5.03
CA ALA A 63 4.53 -1.71 -3.91
C ALA A 63 4.78 -3.15 -4.37
N ARG A 64 5.45 -3.91 -3.51
CA ARG A 64 5.54 -5.37 -3.60
C ARG A 64 4.13 -5.94 -3.38
N PRO A 65 3.73 -7.05 -4.04
CA PRO A 65 2.41 -7.65 -3.86
C PRO A 65 2.06 -7.85 -2.37
N GLN A 66 0.78 -7.68 -2.04
CA GLN A 66 0.18 -8.07 -0.77
C GLN A 66 0.55 -9.52 -0.40
N PRO A 67 0.48 -9.90 0.90
CA PRO A 67 1.04 -11.14 1.45
C PRO A 67 0.87 -12.33 0.51
N ASP A 68 1.99 -12.99 0.23
CA ASP A 68 2.18 -13.92 -0.90
C ASP A 68 1.34 -15.21 -0.77
N SER A 69 0.53 -15.35 0.28
CA SER A 69 -0.23 -16.58 0.54
C SER A 69 -1.45 -16.34 1.44
N ILE A 70 -2.52 -17.11 1.21
CA ILE A 70 -3.71 -17.14 2.07
C ILE A 70 -3.31 -17.59 3.49
N GLU A 71 -2.27 -18.40 3.60
CA GLU A 71 -1.63 -18.84 4.84
C GLU A 71 -1.19 -17.66 5.72
N GLU A 72 -0.62 -16.60 5.15
CA GLU A 72 -0.16 -15.41 5.89
C GLU A 72 -1.34 -14.52 6.37
N LEU A 73 -2.49 -14.60 5.69
CA LEU A 73 -3.75 -14.01 6.15
C LEU A 73 -4.43 -14.83 7.26
N LEU A 74 -4.24 -16.15 7.25
CA LEU A 74 -4.77 -17.08 8.25
C LEU A 74 -3.92 -17.15 9.53
N GLU A 75 -2.68 -16.67 9.52
CA GLU A 75 -1.81 -16.53 10.70
C GLU A 75 -2.15 -15.31 11.57
N GLN A 76 -3.09 -14.45 11.14
CA GLN A 76 -3.76 -13.52 12.06
C GLN A 76 -4.48 -14.30 13.16
N PRO A 77 -4.48 -13.80 14.41
CA PRO A 77 -4.64 -14.63 15.60
C PRO A 77 -5.89 -15.50 15.52
N LYS A 78 -5.62 -16.80 15.44
CA LYS A 78 -6.50 -17.96 15.63
C LYS A 78 -7.84 -17.56 16.28
N ALA A 79 -8.93 -17.78 15.53
CA ALA A 79 -10.28 -17.73 16.05
C ALA A 79 -10.33 -18.47 17.40
N PRO A 80 -11.02 -17.93 18.42
CA PRO A 80 -11.01 -18.51 19.75
C PRO A 80 -11.44 -19.97 19.65
N SER A 81 -10.61 -20.87 20.16
CA SER A 81 -10.73 -22.34 20.02
C SER A 81 -12.05 -22.94 20.54
N ARG A 82 -12.93 -22.12 21.11
CA ARG A 82 -14.25 -22.46 21.65
C ARG A 82 -15.17 -21.24 21.62
N SER A 83 -15.70 -20.89 20.46
CA SER A 83 -16.82 -19.96 20.35
C SER A 83 -18.14 -20.65 20.71
N TYR A 84 -19.08 -19.89 21.27
CA TYR A 84 -20.41 -20.36 21.67
C TYR A 84 -21.48 -19.53 20.97
N PHE A 85 -22.64 -20.13 20.74
CA PHE A 85 -23.84 -19.41 20.31
C PHE A 85 -25.01 -19.69 21.25
N TYR A 86 -25.89 -18.70 21.42
CA TYR A 86 -27.15 -18.85 22.15
C TYR A 86 -28.26 -18.07 21.45
N ALA A 87 -29.51 -18.50 21.67
CA ALA A 87 -30.70 -17.76 21.25
C ALA A 87 -31.25 -16.99 22.44
N ASP A 88 -31.66 -15.74 22.25
CA ASP A 88 -32.36 -14.97 23.27
C ASP A 88 -33.88 -15.20 23.23
N HIS A 89 -34.62 -14.55 24.14
CA HIS A 89 -36.08 -14.64 24.20
C HIS A 89 -36.80 -14.06 22.97
N GLN A 90 -36.10 -13.27 22.14
CA GLN A 90 -36.62 -12.70 20.89
C GLN A 90 -36.31 -13.60 19.69
N GLY A 91 -35.52 -14.66 19.90
CA GLY A 91 -35.10 -15.59 18.86
C GLY A 91 -33.89 -15.11 18.07
N GLU A 92 -33.17 -14.08 18.52
CA GLU A 92 -31.92 -13.66 17.88
C GLU A 92 -30.75 -14.55 18.32
N LEU A 93 -29.90 -14.91 17.36
CA LEU A 93 -28.69 -15.71 17.59
C LEU A 93 -27.51 -14.79 17.89
N HIS A 94 -26.89 -15.01 19.05
CA HIS A 94 -25.70 -14.29 19.50
C HIS A 94 -24.50 -15.23 19.49
N PHE A 95 -23.38 -14.75 18.95
CA PHE A 95 -22.11 -15.48 18.89
C PHE A 95 -21.09 -14.81 19.81
N VAL A 96 -20.45 -15.59 20.67
CA VAL A 96 -19.48 -15.09 21.64
C VAL A 96 -18.23 -15.97 21.66
N ASP A 97 -17.12 -15.38 22.09
CA ASP A 97 -15.81 -16.02 22.05
C ASP A 97 -15.57 -16.92 23.27
N SER A 98 -16.39 -16.78 24.32
CA SER A 98 -16.28 -17.54 25.56
C SER A 98 -17.64 -17.74 26.26
N LEU A 99 -17.77 -18.83 27.04
CA LEU A 99 -18.99 -19.09 27.82
C LEU A 99 -19.24 -18.01 28.90
N GLN A 100 -18.19 -17.30 29.33
CA GLN A 100 -18.28 -16.24 30.34
C GLN A 100 -19.04 -15.02 29.81
N GLU A 101 -18.92 -14.73 28.51
CA GLU A 101 -19.64 -13.65 27.82
C GLU A 101 -21.13 -13.94 27.65
N VAL A 102 -21.55 -15.21 27.67
CA VAL A 102 -22.97 -15.56 27.66
C VAL A 102 -23.63 -15.08 28.97
N PRO A 103 -24.74 -14.32 28.89
CA PRO A 103 -25.50 -13.92 30.08
C PRO A 103 -25.94 -15.14 30.92
N PRO A 104 -25.93 -15.07 32.26
CA PRO A 104 -26.19 -16.22 33.13
C PRO A 104 -27.49 -16.98 32.82
N ALA A 105 -28.54 -16.27 32.37
CA ALA A 105 -29.83 -16.85 32.02
C ALA A 105 -29.75 -17.82 30.82
N TYR A 106 -28.86 -17.57 29.86
CA TYR A 106 -28.77 -18.32 28.61
C TYR A 106 -27.59 -19.30 28.56
N ARG A 107 -26.75 -19.37 29.60
CA ARG A 107 -25.57 -20.26 29.63
C ARG A 107 -25.90 -21.75 29.51
N ASN A 108 -27.05 -22.17 30.03
CA ASN A 108 -27.49 -23.55 29.93
C ASN A 108 -28.00 -23.92 28.53
N GLU A 109 -28.37 -22.92 27.73
CA GLU A 109 -28.89 -23.05 26.37
C GLU A 109 -27.79 -22.76 25.32
N ALA A 110 -26.67 -22.20 25.75
CA ALA A 110 -25.52 -21.94 24.89
C ALA A 110 -24.91 -23.23 24.38
N GLN A 111 -24.69 -23.29 23.07
CA GLN A 111 -24.08 -24.41 22.39
C GLN A 111 -22.69 -24.01 21.88
N PRO A 112 -21.69 -24.90 21.97
CA PRO A 112 -20.39 -24.66 21.35
C PRO A 112 -20.52 -24.71 19.82
N LEU A 113 -19.90 -23.76 19.11
CA LEU A 113 -19.61 -23.92 17.69
C LEU A 113 -18.47 -24.95 17.57
N ALA A 114 -18.79 -26.17 17.17
CA ALA A 114 -17.76 -27.14 16.80
C ALA A 114 -17.10 -26.71 15.49
N GLU A 115 -15.77 -26.87 15.39
CA GLU A 115 -15.05 -26.86 14.10
C GLU A 115 -15.44 -28.06 13.23
#